data_AF-A0A357J0T5-F1
#
_entry.id   AF-A0A357J0T5-F1
#
_cell.length_a   1.000
_cell.length_b   1.000
_cell.length_c   1.000
_cell.angle_alpha   90.00
_cell.angle_beta   90.00
_cell.angle_gamma   90.00
#
_symmetry.space_group_name_H-M   'P 1'
#
loop_
_entity.id
_entity.type
_entity.pdbx_description
1 polymer ?
#
loop_
_entity_poly.entity_id
_entity_poly.type
_entity_poly.pdbx_seq_one_letter_code
_entity_poly.pdbx_strand_id
1 'polypeptide(L)'
;MHKNQISRAFLFFAALTVAIASCVDADAEAEQSLQEMTNRIVSSMTLEEKVGQLIHIGISGKDMRAGIESEIRKYHPGGVILFGINLGTANQVKNLNQSLQKASLEHTGIPLLISIDQEGGRVVRLTHITQFPGAMAMGQAGDAQMARSVGFVTASELLDFGFNLVLAPVLDINNNPKNPVINTRSYGSNKSTVTQMGLAYMEGVQMAGSIPVIKHFPGHGDTTVDSHHDLPTISKTLDQLKSQELIP
;
A
#
# COMPACT_ATOMS: atom_id res chain seq x y z
N MET A 1 23.15 -43.57 -28.22
CA MET A 1 22.05 -42.98 -27.40
C MET A 1 22.20 -41.47 -27.08
N HIS A 2 23.13 -40.71 -27.70
CA HIS A 2 23.34 -39.29 -27.36
C HIS A 2 22.72 -38.24 -28.32
N LYS A 3 22.15 -38.63 -29.47
CA LYS A 3 21.58 -37.65 -30.43
C LYS A 3 20.17 -37.15 -30.07
N ASN A 4 19.44 -37.81 -29.16
CA ASN A 4 18.06 -37.45 -28.82
C ASN A 4 17.90 -36.49 -27.62
N GLN A 5 18.95 -36.20 -26.86
CA GLN A 5 18.85 -35.29 -25.71
C GLN A 5 19.03 -33.81 -26.09
N ILE A 6 19.84 -33.50 -27.11
CA ILE A 6 20.09 -32.12 -27.55
C ILE A 6 18.82 -31.50 -28.18
N SER A 7 18.04 -32.28 -28.94
CA SER A 7 16.79 -31.80 -29.56
C SER A 7 15.69 -31.46 -28.55
N ARG A 8 15.59 -32.22 -27.44
CA ARG A 8 14.60 -31.97 -26.38
C ARG A 8 14.93 -30.74 -25.54
N ALA A 9 16.21 -30.52 -25.23
CA ALA A 9 16.64 -29.31 -24.51
C ALA A 9 16.40 -28.03 -25.33
N PHE A 10 16.63 -28.08 -26.65
CA PHE A 10 16.41 -26.94 -27.54
C PHE A 10 14.92 -26.60 -27.70
N LEU A 11 14.05 -27.61 -27.83
CA LEU A 11 12.59 -27.44 -27.89
C LEU A 11 12.02 -26.88 -26.58
N PHE A 12 12.58 -27.29 -25.43
CA PHE A 12 12.16 -26.78 -24.12
C PHE A 12 12.58 -25.32 -23.92
N PHE A 13 13.79 -24.96 -24.34
CA PHE A 13 14.27 -23.58 -24.28
C PHE A 13 13.48 -22.67 -25.23
N ALA A 14 13.19 -23.12 -26.45
CA ALA A 14 12.37 -22.38 -27.41
C ALA A 14 10.93 -22.18 -26.92
N ALA A 15 10.30 -23.21 -26.34
CA ALA A 15 8.96 -23.11 -25.76
C ALA A 15 8.92 -22.17 -24.55
N LEU A 16 9.96 -22.19 -23.71
CA LEU A 16 10.08 -21.27 -22.56
C LEU A 16 10.30 -19.82 -23.02
N THR A 17 11.11 -19.57 -24.04
CA THR A 17 11.29 -18.23 -24.61
C THR A 17 10.02 -17.71 -25.28
N VAL A 18 9.26 -18.57 -25.96
CA VAL A 18 7.96 -18.18 -26.57
C VAL A 18 6.93 -17.90 -25.48
N ALA A 19 6.87 -18.70 -24.41
CA ALA A 19 5.96 -18.47 -23.29
C ALA A 19 6.28 -17.16 -22.53
N ILE A 20 7.56 -16.88 -22.30
CA ILE A 20 8.01 -15.62 -21.68
C ILE A 20 7.70 -14.44 -22.60
N ALA A 21 8.01 -14.53 -23.90
CA ALA A 21 7.67 -13.48 -24.87
C ALA A 21 6.16 -13.22 -24.93
N SER A 22 5.34 -14.28 -25.00
CA SER A 22 3.88 -14.14 -25.00
C SER A 22 3.31 -13.56 -23.71
N CYS A 23 3.96 -13.80 -22.56
CA CYS A 23 3.57 -13.21 -21.28
C CYS A 23 3.93 -11.71 -21.23
N VAL A 24 5.13 -11.35 -21.72
CA VAL A 24 5.57 -9.96 -21.82
C VAL A 24 4.69 -9.17 -22.80
N ASP A 25 4.33 -9.75 -23.93
CA ASP A 25 3.44 -9.13 -24.91
C ASP A 25 2.02 -8.96 -24.34
N ALA A 26 1.50 -9.95 -23.59
CA ALA A 26 0.21 -9.86 -22.92
C ALA A 26 0.19 -8.80 -21.80
N ASP A 27 1.27 -8.66 -21.04
CA ASP A 27 1.41 -7.63 -20.01
C ASP A 27 1.50 -6.23 -20.64
N ALA A 28 2.22 -6.08 -21.74
CA ALA A 28 2.32 -4.82 -22.48
C ALA A 28 0.99 -4.41 -23.14
N GLU A 29 0.26 -5.35 -23.73
CA GLU A 29 -1.08 -5.10 -24.28
C GLU A 29 -2.08 -4.72 -23.17
N ALA A 30 -2.02 -5.38 -22.02
CA ALA A 30 -2.84 -5.04 -20.87
C ALA A 30 -2.52 -3.64 -20.34
N GLU A 31 -1.23 -3.29 -20.20
CA GLU A 31 -0.78 -1.97 -19.77
C GLU A 31 -1.23 -0.88 -20.75
N GLN A 32 -1.10 -1.11 -22.06
CA GLN A 32 -1.58 -0.18 -23.07
C GLN A 32 -3.11 0.02 -22.97
N SER A 33 -3.87 -1.06 -22.84
CA SER A 33 -5.32 -1.01 -22.69
C SER A 33 -5.75 -0.23 -21.43
N LEU A 34 -5.07 -0.44 -20.30
CA LEU A 34 -5.27 0.32 -19.06
C LEU A 34 -4.94 1.81 -19.25
N GLN A 35 -3.87 2.12 -19.97
CA GLN A 35 -3.48 3.50 -20.26
C GLN A 35 -4.51 4.21 -21.15
N GLU A 36 -5.01 3.55 -22.19
CA GLU A 36 -6.04 4.07 -23.08
C GLU A 36 -7.36 4.33 -22.32
N MET A 37 -7.76 3.38 -21.46
CA MET A 37 -8.94 3.54 -20.61
C MET A 37 -8.78 4.70 -19.62
N THR A 38 -7.63 4.79 -18.96
CA THR A 38 -7.29 5.90 -18.04
C THR A 38 -7.35 7.24 -18.76
N ASN A 39 -6.70 7.35 -19.92
CA ASN A 39 -6.70 8.56 -20.73
C ASN A 39 -8.12 8.97 -21.13
N ARG A 40 -8.97 8.01 -21.51
CA ARG A 40 -10.37 8.27 -21.84
C ARG A 40 -11.14 8.84 -20.64
N ILE A 41 -11.03 8.19 -19.48
CA ILE A 41 -11.68 8.65 -18.24
C ILE A 41 -11.22 10.07 -17.90
N VAL A 42 -9.90 10.28 -17.80
CA VAL A 42 -9.33 11.59 -17.42
C VAL A 42 -9.66 12.67 -18.45
N SER A 43 -9.67 12.35 -19.76
CA SER A 43 -10.03 13.32 -20.79
C SER A 43 -11.49 13.78 -20.70
N SER A 44 -12.37 12.93 -20.16
CA SER A 44 -13.80 13.23 -19.99
C SER A 44 -14.11 14.06 -18.74
N MET A 45 -13.14 14.19 -17.82
CA MET A 45 -13.31 14.93 -16.57
C MET A 45 -13.09 16.44 -16.75
N THR A 46 -13.91 17.22 -16.05
CA THR A 46 -13.68 18.64 -15.76
C THR A 46 -12.39 18.86 -14.96
N LEU A 47 -11.92 20.10 -14.86
CA LEU A 47 -10.75 20.42 -14.04
C LEU A 47 -11.04 20.16 -12.56
N GLU A 48 -12.23 20.49 -12.10
CA GLU A 48 -12.69 20.31 -10.73
C GLU A 48 -12.68 18.83 -10.34
N GLU A 49 -13.21 17.94 -11.18
CA GLU A 49 -13.15 16.50 -10.96
C GLU A 49 -11.69 15.98 -10.93
N LYS A 50 -10.84 16.47 -11.84
CA LYS A 50 -9.41 16.09 -11.87
C LYS A 50 -8.71 16.48 -10.58
N VAL A 51 -8.93 17.70 -10.10
CA VAL A 51 -8.38 18.19 -8.83
C VAL A 51 -8.93 17.37 -7.66
N GLY A 52 -10.23 17.05 -7.68
CA GLY A 52 -10.87 16.19 -6.69
C GLY A 52 -10.19 14.83 -6.55
N GLN A 53 -9.89 14.18 -7.68
CA GLN A 53 -9.23 12.87 -7.70
C GLN A 53 -7.81 12.88 -7.12
N LEU A 54 -7.18 14.04 -6.94
CA LEU A 54 -5.87 14.19 -6.27
C LEU A 54 -5.98 14.31 -4.75
N ILE A 55 -7.20 14.40 -4.20
CA ILE A 55 -7.43 14.64 -2.78
C ILE A 55 -7.88 13.35 -2.09
N HIS A 56 -7.19 13.04 -0.98
CA HIS A 56 -7.53 11.95 -0.07
C HIS A 56 -8.06 12.55 1.25
N ILE A 57 -9.34 12.34 1.57
CA ILE A 57 -10.00 13.01 2.70
C ILE A 57 -10.17 12.09 3.92
N GLY A 58 -10.16 12.66 5.12
CA GLY A 58 -10.70 12.00 6.31
C GLY A 58 -12.19 12.29 6.47
N ILE A 59 -12.94 11.39 7.10
CA ILE A 59 -14.37 11.60 7.40
C ILE A 59 -14.65 11.49 8.90
N SER A 60 -15.73 12.13 9.35
CA SER A 60 -16.16 12.09 10.74
C SER A 60 -17.21 11.00 11.00
N GLY A 61 -17.16 10.37 12.18
CA GLY A 61 -18.16 9.38 12.60
C GLY A 61 -17.96 7.98 12.01
N LYS A 62 -18.91 7.07 12.31
CA LYS A 62 -18.84 5.64 12.00
C LYS A 62 -19.84 5.19 10.94
N ASP A 63 -20.61 6.14 10.40
CA ASP A 63 -21.78 5.89 9.57
C ASP A 63 -21.83 6.95 8.48
N MET A 64 -22.38 6.59 7.31
CA MET A 64 -22.61 7.53 6.23
C MET A 64 -23.64 8.57 6.66
N ARG A 65 -23.25 9.85 6.63
CA ARG A 65 -24.10 11.00 6.96
C ARG A 65 -24.29 11.86 5.72
N ALA A 66 -25.41 12.58 5.66
CA ALA A 66 -25.73 13.46 4.53
C ALA A 66 -24.61 14.48 4.20
N GLY A 67 -23.87 14.96 5.20
CA GLY A 67 -22.71 15.83 4.99
C GLY A 67 -21.58 15.15 4.20
N ILE A 68 -21.27 13.89 4.51
CA ILE A 68 -20.20 13.12 3.84
C ILE A 68 -20.56 12.88 2.38
N GLU A 69 -21.79 12.46 2.10
CA GLU A 69 -22.26 12.26 0.73
C GLU A 69 -22.25 13.57 -0.07
N SER A 70 -22.68 14.68 0.54
CA SER A 70 -22.62 16.00 -0.08
C SER A 70 -21.18 16.43 -0.40
N GLU A 71 -20.20 16.07 0.44
CA GLU A 71 -18.78 16.36 0.20
C GLU A 71 -18.23 15.50 -0.95
N ILE A 72 -18.55 14.21 -0.99
CA ILE A 72 -18.18 13.33 -2.12
C ILE A 72 -18.74 13.87 -3.43
N ARG A 73 -20.02 14.23 -3.45
CA ARG A 73 -20.69 14.79 -4.63
C ARG A 73 -20.10 16.13 -5.08
N LYS A 74 -19.66 16.96 -4.14
CA LYS A 74 -19.17 18.31 -4.43
C LYS A 74 -17.70 18.34 -4.82
N TYR A 75 -16.87 17.55 -4.15
CA TYR A 75 -15.41 17.63 -4.25
C TYR A 75 -14.79 16.47 -5.02
N HIS A 76 -15.55 15.41 -5.34
CA HIS A 76 -15.11 14.27 -6.14
C HIS A 76 -13.77 13.68 -5.67
N PRO A 77 -13.59 13.38 -4.37
CA PRO A 77 -12.31 12.91 -3.84
C PRO A 77 -11.88 11.60 -4.50
N GLY A 78 -10.58 11.41 -4.71
CA GLY A 78 -10.02 10.15 -5.20
C GLY A 78 -9.93 9.07 -4.12
N GLY A 79 -9.92 9.48 -2.86
CA GLY A 79 -9.83 8.53 -1.75
C GLY A 79 -10.33 9.06 -0.42
N VAL A 80 -10.58 8.12 0.50
CA VAL A 80 -10.92 8.36 1.90
C VAL A 80 -9.96 7.58 2.80
N ILE A 81 -9.45 8.22 3.86
CA ILE A 81 -8.64 7.56 4.90
C ILE A 81 -9.49 7.41 6.16
N LEU A 82 -9.52 6.20 6.72
CA LEU A 82 -10.26 5.92 7.96
C LEU A 82 -9.33 5.69 9.15
N PHE A 83 -9.73 6.27 10.28
CA PHE A 83 -9.04 6.19 11.56
C PHE A 83 -9.91 5.47 12.60
N GLY A 84 -9.38 5.23 13.80
CA GLY A 84 -10.11 4.53 14.87
C GLY A 84 -11.48 5.12 15.21
N ILE A 85 -11.69 6.43 15.01
CA ILE A 85 -12.99 7.08 15.19
C ILE A 85 -14.07 6.55 14.25
N ASN A 86 -13.70 5.98 13.10
CA ASN A 86 -14.59 5.43 12.09
C ASN A 86 -14.84 3.93 12.30
N LEU A 87 -14.01 3.25 13.10
CA LEU A 87 -13.98 1.79 13.21
C LEU A 87 -14.83 1.30 14.38
N GLY A 88 -16.13 1.16 14.14
CA GLY A 88 -17.10 0.61 15.09
C GLY A 88 -17.10 -0.92 15.14
N THR A 89 -18.30 -1.50 15.21
CA THR A 89 -18.48 -2.95 15.03
C THR A 89 -18.11 -3.37 13.60
N ALA A 90 -17.83 -4.66 13.39
CA ALA A 90 -17.50 -5.19 12.07
C ALA A 90 -18.54 -4.82 10.99
N ASN A 91 -19.83 -4.93 11.31
CA ASN A 91 -20.92 -4.55 10.41
C ASN A 91 -20.95 -3.04 10.11
N GLN A 92 -20.68 -2.18 11.09
CA GLN A 92 -20.60 -0.73 10.86
C GLN A 92 -19.48 -0.38 9.88
N VAL A 93 -18.31 -0.99 10.03
CA VAL A 93 -17.17 -0.75 9.13
C VAL A 93 -17.51 -1.17 7.70
N LYS A 94 -18.06 -2.38 7.51
CA LYS A 94 -18.49 -2.86 6.18
C LYS A 94 -19.53 -1.95 5.56
N ASN A 95 -20.56 -1.58 6.33
CA ASN A 95 -21.64 -0.72 5.85
C ASN A 95 -21.14 0.69 5.50
N LEU A 96 -20.21 1.25 6.29
CA LEU A 96 -19.60 2.55 6.00
C LEU A 96 -18.83 2.49 4.67
N ASN A 97 -17.92 1.53 4.51
CA ASN A 97 -17.12 1.41 3.29
C ASN A 97 -17.97 1.14 2.05
N GLN A 98 -18.99 0.28 2.16
CA GLN A 98 -19.95 0.05 1.07
C GLN A 98 -20.73 1.32 0.70
N SER A 99 -21.14 2.10 1.68
CA SER A 99 -21.86 3.36 1.45
C SER A 99 -20.96 4.40 0.78
N LEU A 100 -19.69 4.52 1.22
CA LEU A 100 -18.70 5.40 0.60
C LEU A 100 -18.46 5.04 -0.86
N GLN A 101 -18.25 3.75 -1.15
CA GLN A 101 -18.07 3.30 -2.53
C GLN A 101 -19.30 3.56 -3.39
N LYS A 102 -20.50 3.28 -2.87
CA LYS A 102 -21.74 3.55 -3.59
C LYS A 102 -21.87 5.04 -3.93
N ALA A 103 -21.65 5.93 -2.97
CA ALA A 103 -21.74 7.36 -3.18
C ALA A 103 -20.73 7.86 -4.23
N SER A 104 -19.48 7.37 -4.19
CA SER A 104 -18.49 7.76 -5.19
C SER A 104 -18.85 7.27 -6.59
N LEU A 105 -19.27 6.02 -6.73
CA LEU A 105 -19.69 5.47 -8.02
C LEU A 105 -20.93 6.21 -8.58
N GLU A 106 -21.87 6.58 -7.72
CA GLU A 106 -23.08 7.31 -8.11
C GLU A 106 -22.76 8.75 -8.58
N HIS A 107 -21.89 9.46 -7.87
CA HIS A 107 -21.65 10.89 -8.13
C HIS A 107 -20.44 11.17 -9.04
N THR A 108 -19.52 10.21 -9.20
CA THR A 108 -18.28 10.39 -9.98
C THR A 108 -18.05 9.31 -11.04
N GLY A 109 -18.71 8.14 -10.92
CA GLY A 109 -18.41 6.97 -11.74
C GLY A 109 -17.06 6.30 -11.45
N ILE A 110 -16.29 6.81 -10.49
CA ILE A 110 -14.96 6.32 -10.12
C ILE A 110 -15.00 5.77 -8.68
N PRO A 111 -14.49 4.54 -8.43
CA PRO A 111 -14.41 3.99 -7.08
C PRO A 111 -13.37 4.71 -6.24
N LEU A 112 -13.61 4.82 -4.93
CA LEU A 112 -12.65 5.40 -3.98
C LEU A 112 -11.49 4.45 -3.70
N LEU A 113 -10.33 5.05 -3.48
CA LEU A 113 -9.27 4.46 -2.68
C LEU A 113 -9.62 4.62 -1.18
N ILE A 114 -10.04 3.55 -0.52
CA ILE A 114 -10.36 3.53 0.90
C ILE A 114 -9.16 2.98 1.66
N SER A 115 -8.52 3.85 2.44
CA SER A 115 -7.21 3.61 3.05
C SER A 115 -7.23 3.54 4.57
N ILE A 116 -6.21 2.85 5.10
CA ILE A 116 -6.05 2.61 6.54
C ILE A 116 -4.58 2.39 6.91
N ASP A 117 -4.17 2.90 8.08
CA ASP A 117 -2.87 2.59 8.70
C ASP A 117 -2.93 1.27 9.47
N GLN A 118 -2.89 0.14 8.76
CA GLN A 118 -2.87 -1.20 9.36
C GLN A 118 -1.47 -1.83 9.25
N GLU A 119 -0.51 -1.32 10.02
CA GLU A 119 0.90 -1.77 9.97
C GLU A 119 1.13 -3.07 10.77
N GLY A 120 0.33 -3.28 11.82
CA GLY A 120 0.58 -4.30 12.84
C GLY A 120 1.33 -3.75 14.06
N GLY A 121 1.53 -4.59 15.07
CA GLY A 121 2.15 -4.18 16.34
C GLY A 121 1.39 -3.02 17.00
N ARG A 122 2.06 -1.88 17.22
CA ARG A 122 1.44 -0.73 17.89
C ARG A 122 0.60 0.17 16.99
N VAL A 123 0.70 0.03 15.66
CA VAL A 123 -0.13 0.78 14.70
C VAL A 123 -1.12 -0.18 14.06
N VAL A 124 -2.21 -0.35 14.80
CA VAL A 124 -3.39 -1.11 14.42
C VAL A 124 -4.57 -0.15 14.47
N ARG A 125 -5.48 -0.29 13.52
CA ARG A 125 -6.72 0.48 13.46
C ARG A 125 -7.91 -0.46 13.55
N LEU A 126 -7.97 -1.45 12.66
CA LEU A 126 -9.03 -2.44 12.64
C LEU A 126 -8.66 -3.65 13.51
N THR A 127 -9.45 -3.90 14.56
CA THR A 127 -9.21 -4.98 15.53
C THR A 127 -10.05 -6.23 15.27
N HIS A 128 -10.94 -6.21 14.26
CA HIS A 128 -11.80 -7.34 13.88
C HIS A 128 -11.13 -8.32 12.92
N ILE A 129 -9.82 -8.18 12.72
CA ILE A 129 -8.98 -8.97 11.81
C ILE A 129 -7.79 -9.55 12.59
N THR A 130 -7.00 -10.41 11.96
CA THR A 130 -5.82 -11.01 12.58
C THR A 130 -4.81 -9.94 12.98
N GLN A 131 -4.33 -10.00 14.23
CA GLN A 131 -3.36 -9.04 14.76
C GLN A 131 -1.96 -9.63 14.73
N PHE A 132 -1.12 -9.11 13.85
CA PHE A 132 0.27 -9.56 13.70
C PHE A 132 1.25 -8.74 14.56
N PRO A 133 2.40 -9.32 14.93
CA PRO A 133 3.52 -8.58 15.51
C PRO A 133 3.92 -7.38 14.63
N GLY A 134 4.51 -6.36 15.25
CA GLY A 134 5.00 -5.18 14.53
C GLY A 134 6.24 -5.49 13.69
N ALA A 135 6.59 -4.56 12.80
CA ALA A 135 7.70 -4.69 11.86
C ALA A 135 9.03 -5.08 12.54
N MET A 136 9.37 -4.49 13.70
CA MET A 136 10.63 -4.83 14.37
C MET A 136 10.71 -6.31 14.78
N ALA A 137 9.60 -6.88 15.24
CA ALA A 137 9.54 -8.30 15.57
C ALA A 137 9.70 -9.17 14.30
N MET A 138 9.07 -8.76 13.20
CA MET A 138 9.22 -9.45 11.90
C MET A 138 10.66 -9.37 11.38
N GLY A 139 11.31 -8.20 11.49
CA GLY A 139 12.70 -8.03 11.09
C GLY A 139 13.68 -8.83 11.95
N GLN A 140 13.43 -8.95 13.27
CA GLN A 140 14.21 -9.82 14.15
C GLN A 140 14.00 -11.31 13.84
N ALA A 141 12.80 -11.71 13.43
CA ALA A 141 12.54 -13.08 13.00
C ALA A 141 13.35 -13.45 11.75
N GLY A 142 13.67 -12.48 10.89
CA GLY A 142 14.59 -12.70 9.77
C GLY A 142 14.01 -13.52 8.62
N ASP A 143 12.68 -13.72 8.58
CA ASP A 143 11.99 -14.50 7.56
C ASP A 143 11.12 -13.63 6.64
N ALA A 144 11.58 -13.45 5.40
CA ALA A 144 10.87 -12.69 4.37
C ALA A 144 9.58 -13.38 3.90
N GLN A 145 9.55 -14.72 3.88
CA GLN A 145 8.34 -15.46 3.51
C GLN A 145 7.24 -15.23 4.54
N MET A 146 7.59 -15.19 5.82
CA MET A 146 6.67 -14.80 6.89
C MET A 146 6.15 -13.37 6.68
N ALA A 147 7.01 -12.39 6.38
CA ALA A 147 6.58 -11.01 6.11
C ALA A 147 5.60 -10.92 4.92
N ARG A 148 5.82 -11.71 3.86
CA ARG A 148 4.89 -11.85 2.74
C ARG A 148 3.54 -12.43 3.15
N SER A 149 3.53 -13.50 3.92
CA SER A 149 2.29 -14.09 4.45
C SER A 149 1.51 -13.10 5.32
N VAL A 150 2.20 -12.31 6.15
CA VAL A 150 1.58 -11.26 6.97
C VAL A 150 0.94 -10.19 6.08
N GLY A 151 1.64 -9.71 5.06
CA GLY A 151 1.10 -8.74 4.09
C GLY A 151 -0.14 -9.27 3.37
N PHE A 152 -0.08 -10.53 2.91
CA PHE A 152 -1.19 -11.19 2.21
C PHE A 152 -2.43 -11.35 3.09
N VAL A 153 -2.29 -11.87 4.32
CA VAL A 153 -3.44 -12.05 5.23
C VAL A 153 -4.03 -10.71 5.63
N THR A 154 -3.18 -9.74 5.99
CA THR A 154 -3.63 -8.40 6.39
C THR A 154 -4.45 -7.75 5.27
N ALA A 155 -3.94 -7.77 4.04
CA ALA A 155 -4.63 -7.18 2.89
C ALA A 155 -5.91 -7.93 2.52
N SER A 156 -5.91 -9.26 2.58
CA SER A 156 -7.10 -10.09 2.30
C SER A 156 -8.24 -9.78 3.28
N GLU A 157 -7.94 -9.73 4.58
CA GLU A 157 -8.95 -9.41 5.59
C GLU A 157 -9.41 -7.96 5.47
N LEU A 158 -8.52 -7.02 5.12
CA LEU A 158 -8.91 -5.61 4.89
C LEU A 158 -9.85 -5.44 3.68
N LEU A 159 -9.63 -6.19 2.60
CA LEU A 159 -10.51 -6.21 1.42
C LEU A 159 -11.92 -6.71 1.77
N ASP A 160 -12.04 -7.71 2.67
CA ASP A 160 -13.35 -8.18 3.19
C ASP A 160 -14.13 -7.10 3.96
N PHE A 161 -13.45 -6.05 4.39
CA PHE A 161 -14.03 -4.86 5.00
C PHE A 161 -14.15 -3.67 4.02
N GLY A 162 -13.70 -3.81 2.77
CA GLY A 162 -13.77 -2.78 1.74
C GLY A 162 -12.60 -1.78 1.73
N PHE A 163 -11.49 -2.09 2.40
CA PHE A 163 -10.25 -1.31 2.30
C PHE A 163 -9.38 -1.86 1.16
N ASN A 164 -8.96 -0.99 0.25
CA ASN A 164 -8.18 -1.36 -0.95
C ASN A 164 -6.83 -0.63 -1.07
N LEU A 165 -6.48 0.21 -0.07
CA LEU A 165 -5.19 0.89 0.03
C LEU A 165 -4.62 0.72 1.45
N VAL A 166 -3.58 -0.10 1.61
CA VAL A 166 -2.92 -0.32 2.90
C VAL A 166 -1.76 0.65 3.01
N LEU A 167 -1.79 1.53 4.01
CA LEU A 167 -0.68 2.44 4.30
C LEU A 167 0.43 1.71 5.08
N ALA A 168 1.01 0.70 4.45
CA ALA A 168 2.12 -0.12 4.93
C ALA A 168 2.82 -0.75 3.71
N PRO A 169 4.12 -1.09 3.79
CA PRO A 169 4.95 -1.15 5.00
C PRO A 169 5.70 0.15 5.34
N VAL A 170 6.25 0.20 6.55
CA VAL A 170 7.19 1.23 6.98
C VAL A 170 8.61 0.81 6.59
N LEU A 171 9.22 1.55 5.66
CA LEU A 171 10.57 1.32 5.14
C LEU A 171 11.63 2.24 5.75
N ASP A 172 11.27 2.98 6.79
CA ASP A 172 12.25 3.76 7.55
C ASP A 172 13.26 2.86 8.23
N ILE A 173 14.55 3.22 8.16
CA ILE A 173 15.61 2.50 8.86
C ILE A 173 15.76 3.11 10.26
N ASN A 174 15.49 2.34 11.32
CA ASN A 174 15.56 2.81 12.70
C ASN A 174 17.02 2.85 13.22
N ASN A 175 17.84 3.72 12.62
CA ASN A 175 19.25 3.93 12.95
C ASN A 175 19.47 4.96 14.09
N ASN A 176 18.43 5.66 14.52
CA ASN A 176 18.46 6.54 15.69
C ASN A 176 17.67 5.94 16.86
N PRO A 177 18.35 5.47 17.94
CA PRO A 177 17.66 4.87 19.08
C PRO A 177 16.80 5.89 19.87
N LYS A 178 16.99 7.19 19.66
CA LYS A 178 16.18 8.25 20.27
C LYS A 178 14.94 8.61 19.44
N ASN A 179 14.72 7.97 18.29
CA ASN A 179 13.56 8.21 17.45
C ASN A 179 12.27 7.81 18.19
N PRO A 180 11.36 8.76 18.47
CA PRO A 180 10.15 8.46 19.23
C PRO A 180 9.02 7.90 18.34
N VAL A 181 9.08 8.10 17.02
CA VAL A 181 7.95 7.87 16.09
C VAL A 181 8.06 6.57 15.33
N ILE A 182 9.25 6.22 14.82
CA ILE A 182 9.48 5.02 14.02
C ILE A 182 9.73 3.83 14.95
N ASN A 183 10.88 3.78 15.64
CA ASN A 183 11.15 2.79 16.68
C ASN A 183 10.70 1.36 16.24
N THR A 184 9.82 0.71 17.00
CA THR A 184 9.25 -0.63 16.71
C THR A 184 8.44 -0.76 15.41
N ARG A 185 8.12 0.34 14.70
CA ARG A 185 7.44 0.34 13.40
C ARG A 185 8.37 0.06 12.23
N SER A 186 9.68 0.18 12.42
CA SER A 186 10.66 -0.24 11.42
C SER A 186 10.99 -1.73 11.59
N TYR A 187 11.35 -2.40 10.49
CA TYR A 187 11.92 -3.75 10.54
C TYR A 187 13.30 -3.81 11.21
N GLY A 188 13.98 -2.67 11.40
CA GLY A 188 15.23 -2.62 12.16
C GLY A 188 16.14 -1.47 11.75
N SER A 189 17.40 -1.53 12.20
CA SER A 189 18.42 -0.51 11.90
C SER A 189 19.29 -0.85 10.69
N ASN A 190 19.11 -2.04 10.08
CA ASN A 190 19.87 -2.49 8.92
C ASN A 190 19.06 -2.31 7.64
N LYS A 191 19.60 -1.55 6.67
CA LYS A 191 18.95 -1.27 5.38
C LYS A 191 18.58 -2.53 4.59
N SER A 192 19.42 -3.56 4.60
CA SER A 192 19.15 -4.82 3.88
C SER A 192 17.97 -5.57 4.50
N THR A 193 17.90 -5.64 5.83
CA THR A 193 16.74 -6.24 6.53
C THR A 193 15.46 -5.47 6.25
N VAL A 194 15.49 -4.13 6.32
CA VAL A 194 14.33 -3.29 6.04
C VAL A 194 13.84 -3.46 4.60
N THR A 195 14.76 -3.45 3.63
CA THR A 195 14.44 -3.66 2.22
C THR A 195 13.83 -5.04 1.99
N GLN A 196 14.48 -6.10 2.49
CA GLN A 196 14.05 -7.47 2.26
C GLN A 196 12.66 -7.75 2.84
N MET A 197 12.40 -7.33 4.08
CA MET A 197 11.11 -7.55 4.74
C MET A 197 10.01 -6.67 4.14
N GLY A 198 10.34 -5.41 3.85
CA GLY A 198 9.44 -4.46 3.24
C GLY A 198 8.93 -4.92 1.88
N LEU A 199 9.84 -5.29 0.98
CA LEU A 199 9.48 -5.82 -0.34
C LEU A 199 8.62 -7.08 -0.23
N ALA A 200 8.96 -8.00 0.67
CA ALA A 200 8.18 -9.21 0.85
C ALA A 200 6.77 -8.93 1.36
N TYR A 201 6.60 -8.02 2.33
CA TYR A 201 5.29 -7.58 2.79
C TYR A 201 4.48 -6.94 1.65
N MET A 202 5.09 -6.04 0.86
CA MET A 202 4.44 -5.41 -0.29
C MET A 202 3.94 -6.43 -1.31
N GLU A 203 4.77 -7.42 -1.64
CA GLU A 203 4.40 -8.51 -2.55
C GLU A 203 3.19 -9.27 -2.00
N GLY A 204 3.13 -9.53 -0.70
CA GLY A 204 1.97 -10.14 -0.05
C GLY A 204 0.70 -9.30 -0.22
N VAL A 205 0.77 -7.99 0.02
CA VAL A 205 -0.36 -7.07 -0.15
C VAL A 205 -0.86 -7.06 -1.60
N GLN A 206 0.07 -6.99 -2.57
CA GLN A 206 -0.25 -7.02 -4.00
C GLN A 206 -0.86 -8.36 -4.43
N MET A 207 -0.36 -9.48 -3.92
CA MET A 207 -0.91 -10.81 -4.18
C MET A 207 -2.36 -10.94 -3.70
N ALA A 208 -2.75 -10.24 -2.63
CA ALA A 208 -4.13 -10.19 -2.16
C ALA A 208 -5.05 -9.30 -3.02
N GLY A 209 -4.48 -8.49 -3.92
CA GLY A 209 -5.21 -7.55 -4.76
C GLY A 209 -5.42 -6.16 -4.13
N SER A 210 -4.66 -5.83 -3.08
CA SER A 210 -4.69 -4.50 -2.45
C SER A 210 -3.43 -3.70 -2.81
N ILE A 211 -3.44 -2.40 -2.56
CA ILE A 211 -2.35 -1.49 -2.91
C ILE A 211 -1.53 -1.19 -1.65
N PRO A 212 -0.24 -1.58 -1.57
CA PRO A 212 0.65 -1.14 -0.50
C PRO A 212 1.17 0.28 -0.74
N VAL A 213 1.39 1.03 0.33
CA VAL A 213 2.03 2.35 0.29
C VAL A 213 3.22 2.36 1.23
N ILE A 214 4.41 2.48 0.65
CA ILE A 214 5.66 2.61 1.40
C ILE A 214 5.72 3.97 2.10
N LYS A 215 6.31 3.99 3.29
CA LYS A 215 6.45 5.23 4.07
C LYS A 215 7.68 5.19 5.00
N HIS A 216 8.28 6.32 5.36
CA HIS A 216 7.87 7.69 5.07
C HIS A 216 8.97 8.38 4.27
N PHE A 217 8.79 8.59 2.97
CA PHE A 217 9.81 9.23 2.12
C PHE A 217 10.16 10.65 2.63
N PRO A 218 11.45 11.06 2.66
CA PRO A 218 12.64 10.37 2.15
C PRO A 218 13.34 9.46 3.17
N GLY A 219 12.65 9.09 4.25
CA GLY A 219 13.12 8.32 5.40
C GLY A 219 12.96 9.14 6.68
N HIS A 220 12.30 8.58 7.68
CA HIS A 220 12.03 9.24 8.99
C HIS A 220 12.81 8.59 10.14
N GLY A 221 13.49 7.48 9.88
CA GLY A 221 14.12 6.65 10.91
C GLY A 221 15.27 7.29 11.70
N ASP A 222 15.88 8.37 11.18
CA ASP A 222 16.98 9.11 11.84
C ASP A 222 16.55 10.44 12.50
N THR A 223 15.25 10.68 12.66
CA THR A 223 14.75 11.91 13.31
C THR A 223 14.76 11.78 14.83
N THR A 224 14.93 12.91 15.53
CA THR A 224 14.87 12.98 17.01
C THR A 224 13.59 13.61 17.55
N VAL A 225 12.70 14.05 16.66
CA VAL A 225 11.50 14.84 17.00
C VAL A 225 10.29 14.21 16.33
N ASP A 226 9.16 14.23 17.03
CA ASP A 226 7.91 13.69 16.52
C ASP A 226 7.25 14.66 15.53
N SER A 227 7.03 14.21 14.29
CA SER A 227 6.35 14.97 13.25
C SER A 227 4.91 15.35 13.55
N HIS A 228 4.27 14.70 14.53
CA HIS A 228 2.94 15.11 15.01
C HIS A 228 2.99 16.38 15.87
N HIS A 229 4.18 16.79 16.33
CA HIS A 229 4.35 17.89 17.29
C HIS A 229 5.26 19.00 16.78
N ASP A 230 6.24 18.70 15.94
CA ASP A 230 7.17 19.69 15.39
C ASP A 230 7.77 19.18 14.06
N LEU A 231 8.42 20.05 13.30
CA LEU A 231 8.98 19.71 11.99
C LEU A 231 10.28 18.89 12.15
N PRO A 232 10.31 17.59 11.82
CA PRO A 232 11.53 16.82 11.90
C PRO A 232 12.53 17.29 10.84
N THR A 233 13.81 17.35 11.21
CA THR A 233 14.89 17.64 10.27
C THR A 233 15.88 16.48 10.25
N ILE A 234 16.36 16.15 9.06
CA ILE A 234 17.46 15.21 8.85
C ILE A 234 18.61 16.00 8.23
N SER A 235 19.67 16.21 9.00
CA SER A 235 20.85 16.95 8.55
C SER A 235 21.80 16.05 7.76
N LYS A 236 21.36 15.57 6.60
CA LYS A 236 22.14 14.71 5.69
C LYS A 236 22.25 15.32 4.29
N THR A 237 23.37 15.07 3.64
CA THR A 237 23.54 15.30 2.21
C THR A 237 22.75 14.27 1.39
N LEU A 238 22.48 14.58 0.13
CA LEU A 238 21.80 13.64 -0.78
C LEU A 238 22.58 12.32 -0.93
N ASP A 239 23.91 12.35 -0.96
CA ASP A 239 24.73 11.14 -1.08
C ASP A 239 24.62 10.26 0.17
N GLN A 240 24.54 10.87 1.35
CA GLN A 240 24.28 10.13 2.60
C GLN A 240 22.89 9.48 2.57
N LEU A 241 21.85 10.20 2.14
CA LEU A 241 20.50 9.66 1.99
C LEU A 241 20.47 8.49 0.99
N LYS A 242 21.10 8.65 -0.18
CA LYS A 242 21.24 7.59 -1.20
C LYS A 242 21.98 6.36 -0.70
N SER A 243 22.92 6.52 0.23
CA SER A 243 23.67 5.41 0.80
C SER A 243 22.92 4.67 1.92
N GLN A 244 21.83 5.23 2.43
CA GLN A 244 21.13 4.74 3.62
C GLN A 244 19.60 4.82 3.47
N GLU A 245 18.96 5.96 3.74
CA GLU A 245 17.50 6.10 3.83
C GLU A 245 16.74 5.83 2.52
N LEU A 246 17.37 6.07 1.36
CA LEU A 246 16.76 5.87 0.04
C LEU A 246 17.09 4.50 -0.58
N ILE A 247 17.67 3.57 0.21
CA ILE A 247 17.97 2.22 -0.27
C ILE A 247 16.70 1.34 -0.27
N PRO A 248 15.92 1.25 0.82
CA PRO A 248 14.62 0.57 0.79
C PRO A 248 13.60 1.32 -0.04
#